data_AF-A0A2R6KCU7-F1
#
_entry.id   AF-A0A2R6KCU7-F1
#
_cell.length_a   1.000
_cell.length_b   1.000
_cell.length_c   1.000
_cell.angle_alpha   90.00
_cell.angle_beta   90.00
_cell.angle_gamma   90.00
#
_symmetry.space_group_name_H-M   'P 1'
#
loop_
_entity.id
_entity.type
_entity.pdbx_description
1 polymer ?
#
loop_
_entity_poly.entity_id
_entity_poly.type
_entity_poly.pdbx_seq_one_letter_code
_entity_poly.pdbx_strand_id
1 'polypeptide(L)'
;MEGTDLIVLGLAVALFPFVISLFLAAGPLLWFGLGGALVVAGILTTVFDEADDDPHVPPVNCPDCGSPNDPDAETCGHCGTPIEA
;
A
#
# COMPACT_ATOMS: atom_id res chain seq x y z
N MET A 1 18.42 -22.90 -28.04
CA MET A 1 17.05 -22.59 -28.47
C MET A 1 16.45 -23.87 -28.97
N GLU A 2 15.58 -24.44 -28.15
CA GLU A 2 14.85 -25.67 -28.48
C GLU A 2 13.77 -25.33 -29.51
N GLY A 3 13.27 -26.31 -30.28
CA GLY A 3 12.25 -26.05 -31.31
C GLY A 3 10.98 -25.39 -30.76
N THR A 4 10.68 -25.64 -29.49
CA THR A 4 9.62 -24.99 -28.71
C THR A 4 9.83 -23.49 -28.52
N ASP A 5 11.06 -23.02 -28.29
CA ASP A 5 11.35 -21.59 -28.12
C ASP A 5 11.02 -20.80 -29.39
N LEU A 6 11.33 -21.37 -30.56
CA LEU A 6 11.04 -20.73 -31.85
C LEU A 6 9.54 -20.62 -32.12
N ILE A 7 8.77 -21.63 -31.70
CA ILE A 7 7.31 -21.63 -31.82
C ILE A 7 6.71 -20.58 -30.88
N VAL A 8 7.16 -20.53 -29.63
CA VAL A 8 6.70 -19.54 -28.64
C VAL A 8 7.04 -18.12 -29.08
N LEU A 9 8.27 -17.89 -29.57
CA LEU A 9 8.69 -16.60 -30.09
C LEU A 9 7.84 -16.18 -31.30
N GLY A 10 7.58 -17.11 -32.23
CA GLY A 10 6.73 -16.86 -33.40
C GLY A 10 5.30 -16.49 -33.01
N LEU A 11 4.69 -17.23 -32.08
CA LEU A 11 3.35 -16.91 -31.56
C LEU A 11 3.32 -15.58 -30.82
N ALA A 12 4.33 -15.28 -30.00
CA ALA A 12 4.42 -14.01 -29.30
C ALA A 12 4.47 -12.85 -30.31
N VAL A 13 5.36 -12.89 -31.30
CA VAL A 13 5.46 -11.85 -32.33
C VAL A 13 4.17 -11.69 -33.12
N ALA A 14 3.47 -12.79 -33.43
CA ALA A 14 2.21 -12.75 -34.18
C ALA A 14 1.03 -12.19 -33.36
N LEU A 15 0.90 -12.59 -32.10
CA LEU A 15 -0.26 -12.26 -31.26
C LEU A 15 -0.09 -10.96 -30.49
N PHE A 16 1.14 -10.60 -30.13
CA PHE A 16 1.46 -9.39 -29.36
C PHE A 16 0.83 -8.10 -29.90
N PRO A 17 0.94 -7.75 -31.20
CA PRO A 17 0.31 -6.53 -31.70
C PRO A 17 -1.22 -6.58 -31.62
N PHE A 18 -1.82 -7.76 -31.76
CA PHE A 18 -3.26 -7.94 -31.64
C PHE A 18 -3.75 -7.76 -30.19
N VAL A 19 -3.01 -8.33 -29.24
CA VAL A 19 -3.29 -8.17 -27.80
C VAL A 19 -3.15 -6.71 -27.37
N ILE A 20 -2.09 -6.02 -27.79
CA ILE A 20 -1.92 -4.59 -27.52
C ILE A 20 -3.05 -3.78 -28.13
N SER A 21 -3.40 -4.04 -29.39
CA SER A 21 -4.49 -3.33 -30.07
C SER A 21 -5.82 -3.50 -29.34
N LEU A 22 -6.15 -4.72 -28.90
CA LEU A 22 -7.34 -4.98 -28.09
C LEU A 22 -7.30 -4.28 -26.73
N PHE A 23 -6.15 -4.28 -26.04
CA PHE A 23 -5.98 -3.58 -24.77
C PHE A 23 -6.17 -2.06 -24.91
N LEU A 24 -5.65 -1.48 -26.00
CA LEU A 24 -5.83 -0.05 -26.30
C LEU A 24 -7.26 0.27 -26.75
N ALA A 25 -7.90 -0.63 -27.50
CA ALA A 25 -9.27 -0.47 -28.00
C ALA A 25 -10.34 -0.66 -26.92
N ALA A 26 -10.08 -1.50 -25.90
CA ALA A 26 -10.93 -1.63 -24.71
C ALA A 26 -11.12 -0.29 -23.97
N GLY A 27 -10.20 0.66 -24.22
CA GLY A 27 -10.40 2.07 -23.96
C GLY A 27 -10.35 2.47 -22.49
N PRO A 28 -10.65 3.75 -22.20
CA PRO A 28 -10.51 4.31 -20.86
C PRO A 28 -11.37 3.60 -19.81
N LEU A 29 -12.54 3.08 -20.20
CA LEU A 29 -13.45 2.37 -19.29
C LEU A 29 -12.82 1.10 -18.71
N LEU A 30 -12.09 0.31 -19.50
CA LEU A 30 -11.39 -0.87 -18.98
C LEU A 30 -10.25 -0.45 -18.04
N TRP A 31 -9.49 0.58 -18.41
CA TRP A 31 -8.32 1.01 -17.63
C TRP A 31 -8.71 1.60 -16.28
N PHE A 32 -9.67 2.54 -16.29
CA PHE A 32 -10.20 3.13 -15.08
C PHE A 32 -11.03 2.14 -14.27
N GLY A 33 -11.74 1.22 -14.93
CA GLY A 33 -12.47 0.15 -14.25
C GLY A 33 -11.53 -0.81 -13.52
N LEU A 34 -10.49 -1.32 -14.19
CA LEU A 34 -9.51 -2.22 -13.58
C LEU A 34 -8.71 -1.50 -12.48
N GLY A 35 -8.20 -0.29 -12.77
CA GLY A 35 -7.45 0.49 -11.79
C GLY A 35 -8.30 0.87 -10.58
N GLY A 36 -9.53 1.33 -10.80
CA GLY A 36 -10.48 1.64 -9.73
C GLY A 36 -10.84 0.41 -8.90
N ALA A 37 -11.06 -0.74 -9.55
CA ALA A 37 -11.32 -2.00 -8.85
C ALA A 37 -10.15 -2.43 -7.96
N LEU A 38 -8.91 -2.28 -8.42
CA LEU A 38 -7.72 -2.59 -7.61
C LEU A 38 -7.58 -1.64 -6.41
N VAL A 39 -7.85 -0.35 -6.59
CA VAL A 39 -7.85 0.64 -5.48
C VAL A 39 -8.91 0.28 -4.44
N VAL A 40 -10.14 0.01 -4.89
CA VAL A 40 -11.24 -0.41 -3.98
C VAL A 40 -10.88 -1.70 -3.26
N ALA A 41 -10.37 -2.71 -3.96
CA ALA A 41 -9.94 -3.97 -3.35
C ALA A 41 -8.87 -3.75 -2.28
N GLY A 42 -7.85 -2.93 -2.56
CA GLY A 42 -6.81 -2.56 -1.59
C GLY A 42 -7.38 -1.89 -0.34
N ILE A 43 -8.28 -0.92 -0.52
CA ILE A 43 -8.94 -0.24 0.62
C ILE A 43 -9.74 -1.25 1.45
N LEU A 44 -10.52 -2.13 0.81
CA LEU A 44 -11.30 -3.14 1.53
C LEU A 44 -10.38 -4.08 2.33
N THR A 45 -9.23 -4.49 1.79
CA THR A 45 -8.28 -5.34 2.54
C THR A 45 -7.68 -4.64 3.76
N THR A 46 -7.51 -3.32 3.74
CA THR A 46 -7.00 -2.57 4.90
C THR A 46 -8.05 -2.28 5.97
N VAL A 47 -9.31 -2.16 5.56
CA VAL A 47 -10.41 -1.83 6.49
C VAL A 47 -10.92 -3.07 7.21
N PHE A 48 -11.01 -4.20 6.51
CA PHE A 48 -11.53 -5.45 7.10
C PHE A 48 -10.47 -6.26 7.86
N ASP A 49 -9.27 -5.72 8.08
CA ASP A 49 -8.25 -6.32 8.93
C ASP A 49 -8.54 -6.00 10.40
N GLU A 50 -9.68 -6.50 10.89
CA GLU A 50 -10.11 -6.42 12.28
C GLU A 50 -9.66 -7.68 13.03
N ALA A 51 -8.39 -7.74 13.43
CA ALA A 51 -7.93 -8.67 14.47
C ALA A 51 -6.57 -8.31 15.10
N ASP A 52 -6.17 -7.03 15.15
CA ASP A 52 -5.06 -6.62 16.02
C ASP A 52 -5.64 -5.90 17.24
N ASP A 53 -5.83 -6.68 18.31
CA ASP A 53 -6.05 -6.22 19.68
C ASP A 53 -4.71 -5.69 20.24
N ASP A 54 -4.12 -4.70 19.56
CA ASP A 54 -3.04 -3.91 20.11
C ASP A 54 -3.70 -2.76 20.88
N PRO A 55 -3.61 -2.73 22.21
CA PRO A 55 -4.08 -1.59 22.97
C PRO A 55 -3.22 -0.39 22.61
N HIS A 56 -3.66 0.37 21.60
CA HIS A 56 -3.04 1.62 21.21
C HIS A 56 -3.12 2.62 22.36
N VAL A 57 -2.06 2.68 23.17
CA VAL A 57 -1.92 3.68 24.22
C VAL A 57 -1.52 4.99 23.54
N PRO A 58 -2.35 6.05 23.62
CA PRO A 58 -2.05 7.31 22.96
C PRO A 58 -0.79 7.96 23.57
N PRO A 59 0.03 8.64 22.76
CA PRO A 59 1.22 9.34 23.25
C PRO A 59 0.84 10.44 24.24
N VAL A 60 1.71 10.67 25.23
CA VAL A 60 1.56 11.72 26.24
C VAL A 60 2.36 12.96 25.85
N ASN A 61 1.76 14.14 26.00
CA ASN A 61 2.46 15.39 25.72
C ASN A 61 3.22 15.87 26.96
N CYS A 62 4.48 16.28 26.79
CA CYS A 62 5.28 16.86 27.86
C CYS A 62 4.62 18.16 28.38
N PRO A 63 4.42 18.32 29.69
CA PRO A 63 3.78 19.51 30.27
C PRO A 63 4.60 20.79 30.09
N ASP A 64 5.93 20.67 29.97
CA ASP A 64 6.82 21.84 29.83
C ASP A 64 6.97 22.33 28.39
N CYS A 65 7.16 21.42 27.43
CA CYS A 65 7.49 21.79 26.04
C CYS A 65 6.45 21.34 25.01
N GLY A 66 5.47 20.51 25.38
CA GLY A 66 4.41 20.05 24.49
C GLY A 66 4.83 18.96 23.49
N SER A 67 6.06 18.46 23.54
CA SER A 67 6.49 17.36 22.66
C SER A 67 5.71 16.08 22.96
N PRO A 68 5.28 15.33 21.94
CA PRO A 68 4.74 13.99 22.14
C PRO A 68 5.85 13.05 22.61
N ASN A 69 5.54 12.18 23.57
CA ASN A 69 6.42 11.15 24.10
C ASN A 69 5.67 9.82 24.20
N ASP A 70 6.44 8.74 24.34
CA ASP A 70 5.91 7.42 24.66
C ASP A 70 5.09 7.49 25.96
N PRO A 71 3.91 6.85 26.04
CA PRO A 71 3.10 6.84 27.26
C PRO A 71 3.85 6.27 28.47
N ASP A 72 4.86 5.41 28.26
CA ASP A 72 5.68 4.85 29.33
C ASP A 72 6.99 5.63 29.55
N ALA A 73 7.17 6.79 28.92
CA ALA A 73 8.37 7.61 29.09
C ALA A 73 8.35 8.39 30.41
N GLU A 74 9.34 8.13 31.26
CA GLU A 74 9.56 8.88 32.51
C GLU A 74 10.08 10.32 32.26
N THR A 75 10.82 10.53 31.17
CA THR A 75 11.47 11.80 30.83
C THR A 75 11.23 12.18 29.38
N CYS A 76 11.04 13.47 29.13
CA CYS A 76 10.82 14.02 27.80
C CYS A 76 12.07 13.87 26.93
N GLY A 77 11.93 13.17 25.79
CA GLY A 77 13.02 12.98 24.84
C GLY A 77 13.48 14.26 24.12
N HIS A 78 12.66 15.32 24.18
CA HIS A 78 12.96 16.61 23.56
C HIS A 78 13.65 17.60 24.51
N CYS A 79 13.12 17.80 25.72
CA CYS A 79 13.62 18.82 26.66
C CYS A 79 14.25 18.24 27.94
N GLY A 80 14.16 16.93 28.16
CA GLY A 80 14.76 16.26 29.33
C GLY A 80 14.03 16.46 30.65
N THR A 81 12.86 17.11 30.66
CA THR A 81 12.06 17.27 31.89
C THR A 81 11.24 16.01 32.19
N PRO A 82 10.92 15.73 33.48
CA PRO A 82 10.03 14.63 33.84
C PRO A 82 8.64 14.78 33.19
N ILE A 83 8.04 13.67 32.79
CA ILE A 83 6.69 13.67 32.18
C ILE A 83 5.60 13.50 33.25
N GLU A 84 5.94 12.85 34.36
CA GLU A 84 5.09 12.74 35.55
C GLU A 84 5.22 14.01 36.40
N ALA A 85 4.09 14.65 36.71
CA ALA A 85 4.01 15.83 37.56
C ALA A 85 4.11 15.48 39.05
#